data_AF-A0A3D5PTX3-F1
#
_entry.id   AF-A0A3D5PTX3-F1
#
_cell.length_a   1.000
_cell.length_b   1.000
_cell.length_c   1.000
_cell.angle_alpha   90.00
_cell.angle_beta   90.00
_cell.angle_gamma   90.00
#
_symmetry.space_group_name_H-M   'P 1'
#
loop_
_entity.id
_entity.type
_entity.pdbx_description
1 polymer ?
#
loop_
_entity_poly.entity_id
_entity_poly.type
_entity_poly.pdbx_seq_one_letter_code
_entity_poly.pdbx_strand_id
1 'polypeptide(L)'
;MRDTSLGKSLDDALHDMDDRVGSADFSLVITAVLIQQQVGGNLATILDTIRNTISERIRIRREVNTLTAQGKMSGIVLACIPVALALFFYVSSPEYLEPLLTTNIGRIAIIGALFLVIVGFAIIRKIVDIKV
;
A
#
# COMPACT_ATOMS: atom_id res chain seq x y z
N MET A 1 -4.84 -38.82 47.78
CA MET A 1 -4.01 -39.96 47.33
C MET A 1 -4.92 -41.17 47.19
N ARG A 2 -4.89 -41.84 46.01
CA ARG A 2 -5.75 -42.96 45.54
C ARG A 2 -6.96 -42.50 44.73
N ASP A 3 -7.07 -42.66 43.41
CA ASP A 3 -6.35 -43.51 42.46
C ASP A 3 -6.24 -42.83 41.09
N THR A 4 -5.02 -42.82 40.58
CA THR A 4 -4.68 -42.66 39.17
C THR A 4 -5.12 -43.92 38.40
N SER A 5 -6.11 -43.82 37.51
CA SER A 5 -6.25 -44.73 36.36
C SER A 5 -6.92 -44.02 35.18
N LEU A 6 -6.11 -43.19 34.51
CA LEU A 6 -6.31 -42.81 33.11
C LEU A 6 -6.27 -44.10 32.27
N GLY A 7 -7.30 -44.34 31.45
CA GLY A 7 -7.36 -45.55 30.61
C GLY A 7 -7.72 -45.32 29.14
N LYS A 8 -8.00 -44.08 28.73
CA LYS A 8 -8.15 -43.65 27.33
C LYS A 8 -7.58 -42.24 27.20
N SER A 9 -6.88 -41.94 26.11
CA SER A 9 -6.46 -40.57 25.85
C SER A 9 -7.72 -39.69 25.65
N LEU A 10 -7.63 -38.38 25.91
CA LEU A 10 -8.78 -37.48 25.65
C LEU A 10 -9.21 -37.56 24.18
N ASP A 11 -8.24 -37.78 23.28
CA ASP A 11 -8.43 -38.09 21.87
C ASP A 11 -9.33 -39.33 21.68
N ASP A 12 -8.99 -40.45 22.33
CA ASP A 12 -9.82 -41.66 22.30
C ASP A 12 -11.22 -41.45 22.89
N ALA A 13 -11.35 -40.64 23.95
CA ALA A 13 -12.63 -40.38 24.60
C ALA A 13 -13.54 -39.47 23.77
N LEU A 14 -12.96 -38.53 23.01
CA LEU A 14 -13.68 -37.65 22.11
C LEU A 14 -14.07 -38.38 20.83
N HIS A 15 -13.18 -39.21 20.26
CA HIS A 15 -13.52 -40.07 19.13
C HIS A 15 -14.64 -41.07 19.45
N ASP A 16 -14.63 -41.69 20.63
CA ASP A 16 -15.74 -42.53 21.11
C ASP A 16 -17.08 -41.77 21.19
N MET A 17 -17.02 -40.47 21.51
CA MET A 17 -18.21 -39.62 21.58
C MET A 17 -18.70 -39.27 20.17
N ASP A 18 -17.78 -39.09 19.22
CA ASP A 18 -18.09 -38.83 17.81
C ASP A 18 -18.87 -39.98 17.18
N ASP A 19 -18.38 -41.20 17.37
CA ASP A 19 -18.98 -42.43 16.84
C ASP A 19 -20.40 -42.67 17.41
N ARG A 20 -20.70 -42.17 18.61
CA ARG A 20 -22.03 -42.29 19.24
C ARG A 20 -23.02 -41.24 18.77
N VAL A 21 -22.55 -40.05 18.38
CA VAL A 21 -23.39 -38.94 17.93
C VAL A 21 -23.63 -39.00 16.42
N GLY A 22 -22.63 -39.43 15.64
CA GLY A 22 -22.77 -39.72 14.21
C GLY A 22 -23.17 -38.52 13.34
N SER A 23 -22.86 -37.30 13.77
CA SER A 23 -23.19 -36.05 13.06
C SER A 23 -21.92 -35.36 12.57
N ALA A 24 -21.90 -34.96 11.30
CA ALA A 24 -20.75 -34.31 10.68
C ALA A 24 -20.34 -33.01 11.39
N ASP A 25 -21.31 -32.28 11.96
CA ASP A 25 -21.04 -31.05 12.71
C ASP A 25 -20.32 -31.33 14.03
N PHE A 26 -20.57 -32.49 14.64
CA PHE A 26 -19.96 -32.89 15.91
C PHE A 26 -18.50 -33.34 15.70
N SER A 27 -18.22 -34.09 14.63
CA SER A 27 -16.84 -34.44 14.24
C SER A 27 -15.97 -33.21 14.01
N LEU A 28 -16.55 -32.15 13.44
CA LEU A 28 -15.85 -30.90 13.18
C LEU A 28 -15.40 -30.20 14.48
N VAL A 29 -16.25 -30.23 15.50
CA VAL A 29 -15.97 -29.66 16.83
C VAL A 29 -14.88 -30.45 17.54
N ILE A 30 -14.94 -31.78 17.51
CA ILE A 30 -13.91 -32.64 18.11
C ILE A 30 -12.55 -32.40 17.45
N THR A 31 -12.51 -32.36 16.12
CA THR A 31 -11.28 -32.10 15.36
C THR A 31 -10.67 -30.74 15.75
N ALA A 32 -11.49 -29.69 15.89
CA ALA A 32 -11.02 -28.37 16.31
C ALA A 32 -10.44 -28.37 17.73
N VAL A 33 -11.06 -29.10 18.66
CA VAL A 33 -10.57 -29.24 20.05
C VAL A 33 -9.24 -30.01 20.11
N LEU A 34 -9.09 -31.08 19.33
CA LEU A 34 -7.85 -31.87 19.26
C LEU A 34 -6.70 -31.08 18.62
N ILE A 35 -6.97 -30.32 17.56
CA ILE A 35 -6.00 -29.38 16.96
C ILE A 35 -5.61 -28.30 17.96
N GLN A 36 -6.60 -27.67 18.63
CA GLN A 36 -6.35 -26.64 19.64
C GLN A 36 -5.46 -27.17 20.78
N GLN A 37 -5.62 -28.45 21.14
CA GLN A 37 -4.85 -29.08 22.21
C GLN A 37 -3.42 -29.45 21.79
N GLN A 38 -3.18 -29.82 20.53
CA GLN A 38 -1.82 -30.04 19.99
C GLN A 38 -1.02 -28.74 19.82
N VAL A 39 -1.71 -27.59 19.68
CA VAL A 39 -1.09 -26.30 19.27
C VAL A 39 -0.81 -25.35 20.45
N GLY A 40 -0.92 -25.80 21.70
CA GLY A 40 -0.88 -25.04 22.96
C GLY A 40 0.29 -24.07 23.27
N GLY A 41 1.01 -23.53 22.29
CA GLY A 41 2.06 -22.52 22.48
C GLY A 41 2.50 -21.69 21.27
N ASN A 42 1.80 -21.69 20.12
CA ASN A 42 2.29 -20.94 18.93
C ASN A 42 1.23 -20.16 18.14
N LEU A 43 -0.07 -20.34 18.39
CA LEU A 43 -1.09 -19.56 17.67
C LEU A 43 -1.06 -18.07 18.05
N ALA A 44 -0.84 -17.77 19.33
CA ALA A 44 -0.67 -16.40 19.82
C ALA A 44 0.54 -15.72 19.18
N THR A 45 1.67 -16.43 19.07
CA THR A 45 2.90 -15.92 18.43
C THR A 45 2.72 -15.70 16.93
N ILE A 46 2.01 -16.60 16.24
CA ILE A 46 1.68 -16.44 14.82
C ILE A 46 0.73 -15.26 14.61
N LEU A 47 -0.30 -15.11 15.44
CA LEU A 47 -1.22 -13.97 15.41
C LEU A 47 -0.51 -12.64 15.69
N ASP A 48 0.40 -12.60 16.65
CA ASP A 48 1.22 -11.41 16.93
C ASP A 48 2.14 -11.06 15.74
N THR A 49 2.71 -12.06 15.08
CA THR A 49 3.52 -11.88 13.86
C THR A 49 2.69 -11.30 12.72
N ILE A 50 1.47 -11.82 12.52
CA ILE A 50 0.53 -11.31 11.51
C ILE A 50 0.10 -9.88 11.85
N ARG A 51 -0.23 -9.59 13.12
CA ARG A 51 -0.57 -8.25 13.60
C ARG A 51 0.55 -7.25 13.32
N ASN A 52 1.78 -7.63 13.63
CA ASN A 52 2.96 -6.80 13.38
C ASN A 52 3.15 -6.57 11.88
N THR A 53 3.01 -7.61 11.06
CA THR A 53 3.12 -7.51 9.59
C THR A 53 2.06 -6.59 9.00
N ILE A 54 0.80 -6.69 9.45
CA ILE A 54 -0.29 -5.82 9.00
C ILE A 54 -0.03 -4.36 9.42
N SER A 55 0.37 -4.16 10.67
CA SER A 55 0.68 -2.82 11.18
C SER A 55 1.83 -2.17 10.41
N GLU A 56 2.87 -2.94 10.09
CA GLU A 56 3.99 -2.46 9.27
C GLU A 56 3.56 -2.16 7.85
N ARG A 57 2.71 -3.00 7.23
CA ARG A 57 2.12 -2.69 5.90
C ARG A 57 1.30 -1.41 5.91
N ILE A 58 0.50 -1.17 6.95
CA ILE A 58 -0.28 0.07 7.10
C ILE A 58 0.66 1.27 7.25
N ARG A 59 1.72 1.15 8.05
CA ARG A 59 2.74 2.18 8.21
C ARG A 59 3.41 2.51 6.88
N ILE A 60 3.88 1.50 6.14
CA ILE A 60 4.50 1.66 4.83
C ILE A 60 3.53 2.32 3.85
N ARG A 61 2.26 1.89 3.80
CA ARG A 61 1.25 2.56 2.95
C ARG A 61 1.07 4.03 3.29
N ARG A 62 1.02 4.38 4.59
CA ARG A 62 0.92 5.78 5.04
C ARG A 62 2.17 6.59 4.67
N GLU A 63 3.35 5.99 4.81
CA GLU A 63 4.61 6.61 4.44
C GLU A 63 4.72 6.85 2.93
N VAL A 64 4.41 5.83 2.12
CA VAL A 64 4.33 5.95 0.66
C VAL A 64 3.33 7.02 0.25
N ASN A 65 2.14 7.07 0.86
CA ASN A 65 1.14 8.10 0.56
C ASN A 65 1.66 9.52 0.89
N THR A 66 2.32 9.67 2.03
CA THR A 66 2.90 10.95 2.45
C THR A 66 4.03 11.39 1.50
N LEU A 67 4.97 10.49 1.18
CA LEU A 67 6.07 10.75 0.25
C LEU A 67 5.55 11.05 -1.16
N THR A 68 4.54 10.33 -1.62
CA THR A 68 3.89 10.58 -2.91
C THR A 68 3.18 11.93 -2.90
N ALA A 69 2.52 12.32 -1.80
CA ALA A 69 1.90 13.64 -1.67
C ALA A 69 2.92 14.78 -1.70
N GLN A 70 4.07 14.60 -1.04
CA GLN A 70 5.18 15.56 -1.12
C GLN A 70 5.72 15.65 -2.55
N GLY A 71 5.97 14.50 -3.21
CA GLY A 71 6.42 14.45 -4.60
C GLY A 71 5.43 15.11 -5.57
N LYS A 72 4.11 14.94 -5.35
CA LYS A 72 3.05 15.65 -6.09
C LYS A 72 3.19 17.15 -5.97
N MET A 73 3.31 17.64 -4.74
CA MET A 73 3.40 19.08 -4.47
C MET A 73 4.66 19.67 -5.11
N SER A 74 5.81 19.01 -4.97
CA SER A 74 7.05 19.41 -5.64
C SER A 74 6.91 19.41 -7.16
N GLY A 75 6.27 18.39 -7.74
CA GLY A 75 6.02 18.30 -9.18
C GLY A 75 5.12 19.43 -9.71
N ILE A 76 4.07 19.80 -8.96
CA ILE A 76 3.20 20.94 -9.30
C ILE A 76 3.98 22.25 -9.26
N VAL A 77 4.78 22.46 -8.20
CA VAL A 77 5.62 23.67 -8.07
C VAL A 77 6.58 23.78 -9.25
N LEU A 78 7.29 22.71 -9.60
CA LEU A 78 8.20 22.65 -10.75
C LEU A 78 7.47 22.92 -12.08
N ALA A 79 6.28 22.38 -12.27
CA ALA A 79 5.47 22.63 -13.47
C ALA A 79 4.99 24.08 -13.57
N CYS A 80 4.83 24.79 -12.44
CA CYS A 80 4.45 26.20 -12.41
C CYS A 80 5.62 27.16 -12.71
N ILE A 81 6.88 26.74 -12.48
CA ILE A 81 8.06 27.62 -12.67
C ILE A 81 8.14 28.22 -14.08
N PRO A 82 8.03 27.46 -15.19
CA PRO A 82 8.13 28.02 -16.53
C PRO A 82 7.05 29.09 -16.80
N VAL A 83 5.84 28.85 -16.31
CA VAL A 83 4.71 29.78 -16.45
C VAL A 83 4.96 31.04 -15.63
N ALA A 84 5.40 30.89 -14.37
CA ALA A 84 5.72 32.02 -13.50
C ALA A 84 6.87 32.88 -14.05
N LEU A 85 7.93 32.25 -14.55
CA LEU A 85 9.05 32.94 -15.18
C LEU A 85 8.61 33.67 -16.46
N ALA A 86 7.81 33.04 -17.31
CA ALA A 86 7.29 33.69 -18.52
C ALA A 86 6.46 34.94 -18.16
N LEU A 87 5.60 34.83 -17.13
CA LEU A 87 4.77 35.95 -16.66
C LEU A 87 5.62 37.06 -16.02
N PHE A 88 6.66 36.69 -15.26
CA PHE A 88 7.62 37.61 -14.68
C PHE A 88 8.40 38.38 -15.75
N PHE A 89 8.97 37.67 -16.74
CA PHE A 89 9.67 38.32 -17.85
C PHE A 89 8.75 39.20 -18.68
N TYR A 90 7.49 38.82 -18.87
CA TYR A 90 6.51 39.64 -19.57
C TYR A 90 6.25 40.99 -18.88
N VAL A 91 6.21 41.02 -17.55
CA VAL A 91 5.97 42.26 -16.79
C VAL A 91 7.25 43.07 -16.59
N SER A 92 8.38 42.42 -16.28
CA SER A 92 9.62 43.12 -15.96
C SER A 92 10.42 43.56 -17.19
N SER A 93 10.44 42.78 -18.27
CA SER A 93 11.24 43.08 -19.46
C SER A 93 10.69 42.36 -20.71
N PRO A 94 9.59 42.88 -21.29
CA PRO A 94 8.93 42.23 -22.44
C PRO A 94 9.83 42.06 -23.68
N GLU A 95 10.86 42.90 -23.83
CA GLU A 95 11.88 42.81 -24.89
C GLU A 95 12.65 41.48 -24.87
N TYR A 96 12.74 40.78 -23.74
CA TYR A 96 13.35 39.44 -23.66
C TYR A 96 12.48 38.34 -24.30
N LEU A 97 11.15 38.53 -24.33
CA LEU A 97 10.20 37.58 -24.92
C LEU A 97 9.90 37.87 -26.40
N GLU A 98 10.19 39.08 -26.88
CA GLU A 98 9.98 39.46 -28.28
C GLU A 98 10.67 38.51 -29.28
N PRO A 99 11.97 38.17 -29.13
CA PRO A 99 12.63 37.24 -30.05
C PRO A 99 12.01 35.83 -30.02
N LEU A 100 11.48 35.41 -28.87
CA LEU A 100 10.80 34.13 -28.72
C LEU A 100 9.49 34.05 -29.52
N LEU A 101 8.77 35.17 -29.66
CA LEU A 101 7.50 35.24 -30.40
C LEU A 101 7.67 35.57 -31.89
N THR A 102 8.66 36.40 -32.22
CA THR A 102 8.87 36.95 -33.57
C THR A 102 9.75 36.06 -34.45
N THR A 103 10.74 35.36 -33.89
CA THR A 103 11.65 34.53 -34.69
C THR A 103 11.12 33.10 -34.88
N ASN A 104 11.46 32.48 -36.02
CA ASN A 104 11.08 31.09 -36.31
C ASN A 104 11.69 30.10 -35.30
N ILE A 105 12.93 30.35 -34.85
CA ILE A 105 13.60 29.53 -33.83
C ILE A 105 12.89 29.67 -32.48
N GLY A 106 12.47 30.88 -32.11
CA GLY A 106 11.72 31.15 -30.89
C GLY A 106 10.40 30.39 -30.82
N ARG A 107 9.63 30.39 -31.92
CA ARG A 107 8.36 29.63 -32.00
C ARG A 107 8.56 28.13 -31.83
N ILE A 108 9.60 27.56 -32.44
CA ILE A 108 9.96 26.15 -32.27
C ILE A 108 10.34 25.86 -30.82
N ALA A 109 11.10 26.76 -30.17
CA ALA A 109 11.47 26.62 -28.77
C ALA A 109 10.26 26.66 -27.83
N ILE A 110 9.27 27.54 -28.08
CA ILE A 110 8.01 27.59 -27.31
C ILE A 110 7.23 26.29 -27.46
N ILE A 111 7.08 25.78 -28.69
CA ILE A 111 6.38 24.52 -28.94
C ILE A 111 7.10 23.36 -28.23
N GLY A 112 8.43 23.33 -28.30
CA GLY A 112 9.25 22.35 -27.59
C GLY A 112 9.09 22.42 -26.08
N ALA A 113 9.12 23.63 -25.51
CA ALA A 113 8.91 23.85 -24.08
C ALA A 113 7.52 23.40 -23.63
N LEU A 114 6.48 23.75 -24.40
CA LEU A 114 5.10 23.36 -24.10
C LEU A 114 4.93 21.83 -24.15
N PHE A 115 5.54 21.18 -25.14
CA PHE A 115 5.55 19.72 -25.24
C PHE A 115 6.24 19.07 -24.03
N LEU A 116 7.41 19.59 -23.62
CA LEU A 116 8.16 19.09 -22.48
C LEU A 116 7.39 19.24 -21.16
N VAL A 117 6.68 20.36 -20.98
CA VAL A 117 5.80 20.59 -19.83
C VAL A 117 4.64 19.58 -19.80
N ILE A 118 3.99 19.34 -20.94
CA ILE A 118 2.90 18.35 -21.04
C ILE A 118 3.40 16.94 -20.72
N VAL A 119 4.55 16.55 -21.27
CA VAL A 119 5.17 15.25 -21.01
C VAL A 119 5.55 15.12 -19.52
N GLY A 120 6.17 16.14 -18.95
CA GLY A 120 6.51 16.18 -17.52
C GLY A 120 5.28 16.03 -16.63
N PHE A 121 4.21 16.76 -16.95
CA PHE A 121 2.94 16.65 -16.23
C PHE A 121 2.31 15.25 -16.36
N ALA A 122 2.36 14.64 -17.55
CA ALA A 122 1.88 13.27 -17.76
C ALA A 122 2.68 12.23 -16.97
N ILE A 123 4.01 12.37 -16.91
CA ILE A 123 4.88 11.49 -16.10
C ILE A 123 4.55 11.64 -14.61
N ILE A 124 4.44 12.88 -14.11
CA ILE A 124 4.05 13.13 -12.72
C ILE A 124 2.70 12.47 -12.44
N ARG A 125 1.70 12.66 -13.31
CA ARG A 125 0.37 12.04 -13.14
C ARG A 125 0.44 10.51 -13.12
N LYS A 126 1.32 9.89 -13.91
CA LYS A 126 1.53 8.42 -13.92
C LYS A 126 2.23 7.91 -12.66
N ILE A 127 3.23 8.63 -12.15
CA ILE A 127 3.88 8.31 -10.86
C ILE A 127 2.88 8.42 -9.70
N VAL A 128 1.91 9.31 -9.85
CA VAL A 128 0.89 9.60 -8.84
C VAL A 128 -0.24 8.58 -8.82
N ASP A 129 -0.54 7.96 -9.95
CA ASP A 129 -1.54 6.90 -10.09
C ASP A 129 -1.01 5.53 -9.66
N ILE A 130 -0.28 5.50 -8.53
CA ILE A 130 0.02 4.25 -7.84
C ILE A 130 -1.28 3.78 -7.23
N LYS A 131 -1.99 2.90 -7.95
CA LYS A 131 -3.06 2.07 -7.40
C LYS A 131 -2.46 1.16 -6.33
N VAL A 132 -2.74 1.50 -5.07
CA VAL A 132 -2.55 0.63 -3.90
C VAL A 132 -3.61 -0.46 -3.83
#